data_AF-Q2FUG4-F1
#
_entry.id   AF-Q2FUG4-F1
#
_cell.length_a   1.000
_cell.length_b   1.000
_cell.length_c   1.000
_cell.angle_alpha   90.00
_cell.angle_beta   90.00
_cell.angle_gamma   90.00
#
_symmetry.space_group_name_H-M   'P 1'
#
loop_
_entity.id
_entity.type
_entity.pdbx_description
1 polymer ?
#
loop_
_entity_poly.entity_id
_entity_poly.type
_entity_poly.pdbx_seq_one_letter_code
_entity_poly.pdbx_strand_id
1 'polypeptide(L)'
;MSDIYEYLSALHQGIWEVVIPKELLTVPLGPEWKFSPINVPSQDTIASYRNGQYHLHETKTEYRVHLDRYDPEKNPILHLIDDAPLVLMILETLETIYMTARDAKKNPGPDFIKDQRLTWKFRMVLGIILLSISGILVMIALNQDERLFSMILPSIVFFTGALILAHGLYMGKRKEHSKKDVVNGFLIMIGGIFMALLWELYLFIILFILAIWFFGSAYVSLRRVIKEKKEIPQGLWLSMGMGIGSLAFGVLTIFVPDILLEILVGILAVIVGIIGFGFLLDGYGLRNVEHIMKEQTEKPAIT
;
A
#
# COMPACT_ATOMS: atom_id res chain seq x y z
N MET A 1 -42.92 3.56 4.67
CA MET A 1 -42.22 2.79 3.62
C MET A 1 -40.79 2.71 4.10
N SER A 2 -40.23 1.51 4.21
CA SER A 2 -38.86 1.30 4.67
C SER A 2 -37.91 1.75 3.55
N ASP A 3 -37.13 2.78 3.85
CA ASP A 3 -36.14 3.44 3.00
C ASP A 3 -34.74 3.19 3.58
N ILE A 4 -33.71 3.19 2.73
CA ILE A 4 -32.34 2.89 3.11
C ILE A 4 -31.82 3.82 4.21
N TYR A 5 -32.21 5.10 4.18
CA TYR A 5 -31.79 6.11 5.15
C TYR A 5 -32.21 5.81 6.59
N GLU A 6 -33.27 5.03 6.80
CA GLU A 6 -33.73 4.63 8.14
C GLU A 6 -32.68 3.77 8.86
N TYR A 7 -31.85 3.04 8.11
CA TYR A 7 -30.83 2.14 8.64
C TYR A 7 -29.44 2.79 8.76
N LEU A 8 -29.21 3.94 8.13
CA LEU A 8 -27.88 4.57 8.07
C LEU A 8 -27.50 5.36 9.33
N SER A 9 -28.47 5.65 10.21
CA SER A 9 -28.22 6.38 11.46
C SER A 9 -27.17 5.71 12.36
N ALA A 10 -27.09 4.38 12.30
CA ALA A 10 -26.09 3.55 12.96
C ALA A 10 -24.64 3.91 12.56
N LEU A 11 -24.40 4.28 11.29
CA LEU A 11 -23.07 4.63 10.80
C LEU A 11 -22.50 5.87 11.51
N HIS A 12 -23.38 6.83 11.84
CA HIS A 12 -23.00 8.05 12.57
C HIS A 12 -22.77 7.83 14.06
N GLN A 13 -23.08 6.64 14.57
CA GLN A 13 -22.85 6.22 15.95
C GLN A 13 -21.58 5.38 16.10
N GLY A 14 -20.75 5.29 15.04
CA GLY A 14 -19.48 4.57 15.06
C GLY A 14 -19.57 3.10 14.64
N ILE A 15 -20.70 2.66 14.09
CA ILE A 15 -20.80 1.35 13.43
C ILE A 15 -20.14 1.47 12.06
N TRP A 16 -19.20 0.56 11.78
CA TRP A 16 -18.36 0.61 10.58
C TRP A 16 -19.13 0.35 9.28
N GLU A 17 -20.01 -0.66 9.29
CA GLU A 17 -20.80 -1.07 8.14
C GLU A 17 -22.20 -1.51 8.60
N VAL A 18 -23.23 -1.14 7.85
CA VAL A 18 -24.61 -1.58 8.05
C VAL A 18 -24.99 -2.50 6.90
N VAL A 19 -25.49 -3.70 7.24
CA VAL A 19 -25.97 -4.69 6.29
C VAL A 19 -27.50 -4.66 6.25
N ILE A 20 -28.06 -4.42 5.08
CA ILE A 20 -29.50 -4.23 4.86
C ILE A 20 -29.98 -5.27 3.85
N PRO A 21 -30.73 -6.31 4.27
CA PRO A 21 -31.37 -7.24 3.35
C PRO A 21 -32.30 -6.49 2.38
N LYS A 22 -32.23 -6.82 1.09
CA LYS A 22 -33.04 -6.14 0.05
C LYS A 22 -34.55 -6.29 0.30
N GLU A 23 -34.95 -7.41 0.91
CA GLU A 23 -36.34 -7.71 1.27
C GLU A 23 -36.93 -6.69 2.26
N LEU A 24 -36.09 -6.00 3.04
CA LEU A 24 -36.53 -4.98 4.00
C LEU A 24 -36.76 -3.62 3.34
N LEU A 25 -36.28 -3.41 2.11
CA LEU A 25 -36.43 -2.13 1.41
C LEU A 25 -37.65 -2.16 0.52
N THR A 26 -38.58 -1.23 0.79
CA THR A 26 -39.82 -1.08 0.00
C THR A 26 -39.71 0.01 -1.06
N VAL A 27 -38.63 0.79 -1.02
CA VAL A 27 -38.35 1.90 -1.94
C VAL A 27 -37.03 1.58 -2.68
N PRO A 28 -36.97 1.74 -4.01
CA PRO A 28 -35.73 1.58 -4.75
C PRO A 28 -34.72 2.69 -4.39
N LEU A 29 -33.43 2.46 -4.66
CA LEU A 29 -32.39 3.48 -4.48
C LEU A 29 -32.73 4.74 -5.27
N GLY A 30 -32.69 5.88 -4.59
CA GLY A 30 -32.96 7.18 -5.20
C GLY A 30 -31.86 7.63 -6.17
N PRO A 31 -32.15 8.63 -7.03
CA PRO A 31 -31.22 9.13 -8.05
C PRO A 31 -29.93 9.75 -7.49
N GLU A 32 -29.89 10.06 -6.20
CA GLU A 32 -28.72 10.55 -5.48
C GLU A 32 -27.62 9.49 -5.31
N TRP A 33 -27.97 8.20 -5.40
CA TRP A 33 -27.01 7.10 -5.40
C TRP A 33 -26.43 6.92 -6.80
N LYS A 34 -25.24 7.49 -7.01
CA LYS A 34 -24.54 7.41 -8.29
C LYS A 34 -23.72 6.12 -8.36
N PHE A 35 -23.78 5.45 -9.50
CA PHE A 35 -22.93 4.28 -9.77
C PHE A 35 -21.44 4.65 -9.69
N SER A 36 -20.65 3.83 -8.99
CA SER A 36 -19.20 3.98 -8.89
C SER A 36 -18.49 2.92 -9.75
N PRO A 37 -17.67 3.32 -10.74
CA PRO A 37 -16.96 2.38 -11.61
C PRO A 37 -15.78 1.69 -10.94
N ILE A 38 -15.34 2.19 -9.77
CA ILE A 38 -14.24 1.62 -8.99
C ILE A 38 -14.88 0.75 -7.90
N ASN A 39 -14.85 -0.56 -8.11
CA ASN A 39 -15.29 -1.54 -7.13
C ASN A 39 -14.12 -1.83 -6.19
N VAL A 40 -14.18 -1.35 -4.94
CA VAL A 40 -13.24 -1.84 -3.91
C VAL A 40 -13.65 -3.29 -3.63
N PRO A 41 -12.71 -4.26 -3.62
CA PRO A 41 -13.05 -5.68 -3.64
C PRO A 41 -13.65 -6.12 -2.29
N SER A 42 -14.98 -6.02 -2.15
CA SER A 42 -15.72 -6.72 -1.10
C SER A 42 -16.42 -7.94 -1.70
N GLN A 43 -16.36 -9.08 -1.01
CA GLN A 43 -16.83 -10.37 -1.54
C GLN A 43 -18.28 -10.28 -2.03
N ASP A 44 -18.57 -10.85 -3.20
CA ASP A 44 -19.89 -10.93 -3.82
C ASP A 44 -20.56 -9.60 -4.23
N THR A 45 -19.79 -8.50 -4.34
CA THR A 45 -20.28 -7.20 -4.81
C THR A 45 -20.55 -7.20 -6.32
N ILE A 46 -21.77 -6.90 -6.71
CA ILE A 46 -22.24 -6.82 -8.10
C ILE A 46 -22.12 -5.39 -8.63
N ALA A 47 -22.44 -4.41 -7.79
CA ALA A 47 -22.36 -2.99 -8.13
C ALA A 47 -22.03 -2.16 -6.89
N SER A 48 -21.41 -1.01 -7.10
CA SER A 48 -21.12 -0.06 -6.03
C SER A 48 -21.73 1.29 -6.37
N TYR A 49 -22.28 1.95 -5.36
CA TYR A 49 -22.95 3.24 -5.47
C TYR A 49 -22.43 4.20 -4.41
N ARG A 50 -22.45 5.49 -4.73
CA ARG A 50 -21.97 6.56 -3.86
C ARG A 50 -23.03 7.63 -3.70
N ASN A 51 -23.14 8.13 -2.49
CA ASN A 51 -23.96 9.28 -2.15
C ASN A 51 -23.24 10.11 -1.10
N GLY A 52 -22.43 11.08 -1.55
CA GLY A 52 -21.56 11.88 -0.69
C GLY A 52 -20.53 11.02 0.05
N GLN A 53 -20.62 10.97 1.38
CA GLN A 53 -19.77 10.13 2.23
C GLN A 53 -20.26 8.68 2.32
N TYR A 54 -21.48 8.36 1.86
CA TYR A 54 -21.93 6.98 1.90
C TYR A 54 -21.42 6.22 0.70
N HIS A 55 -20.92 5.02 0.98
CA HIS A 55 -20.52 4.07 -0.03
C HIS A 55 -21.31 2.79 0.19
N LEU A 56 -22.01 2.37 -0.86
CA LEU A 56 -22.95 1.26 -0.84
C LEU A 56 -22.48 0.20 -1.81
N HIS A 57 -22.31 -1.02 -1.31
CA HIS A 57 -22.03 -2.20 -2.09
C HIS A 57 -23.31 -3.03 -2.22
N GLU A 58 -23.72 -3.27 -3.45
CA GLU A 58 -24.84 -4.13 -3.78
C GLU A 58 -24.37 -5.56 -3.98
N THR A 59 -24.93 -6.49 -3.22
CA THR A 59 -24.77 -7.95 -3.43
C THR A 59 -26.05 -8.54 -4.02
N LYS A 60 -26.13 -9.87 -4.16
CA LYS A 60 -27.37 -10.55 -4.61
C LYS A 60 -28.54 -10.30 -3.65
N THR A 61 -28.29 -10.35 -2.34
CA THR A 61 -29.34 -10.44 -1.32
C THR A 61 -29.43 -9.22 -0.41
N GLU A 62 -28.39 -8.40 -0.35
CA GLU A 62 -28.26 -7.32 0.63
C GLU A 62 -27.49 -6.12 0.07
N TYR A 63 -27.71 -4.97 0.69
CA TYR A 63 -26.89 -3.78 0.55
C TYR A 63 -26.00 -3.63 1.78
N ARG A 64 -24.71 -3.38 1.54
CA ARG A 64 -23.73 -3.09 2.59
C ARG A 64 -23.34 -1.63 2.46
N VAL A 65 -23.58 -0.84 3.49
CA VAL A 65 -23.30 0.60 3.46
C VAL A 65 -22.29 0.93 4.54
N HIS A 66 -21.22 1.61 4.15
CA HIS A 66 -20.26 2.22 5.07
C HIS A 66 -20.13 3.71 4.80
N LEU A 67 -19.52 4.41 5.76
CA LEU A 67 -19.31 5.85 5.70
C LEU A 67 -17.83 6.14 5.41
N ASP A 68 -17.56 6.62 4.21
CA ASP A 68 -16.27 7.19 3.84
C ASP A 68 -16.06 8.51 4.58
N ARG A 69 -14.84 8.69 5.05
CA ARG A 69 -14.46 9.83 5.87
C ARG A 69 -14.47 11.15 5.10
N TYR A 70 -14.08 11.10 3.84
CA TYR A 70 -14.14 12.23 2.92
C TYR A 70 -14.99 11.85 1.72
N ASP A 71 -15.87 12.76 1.32
CA ASP A 71 -16.59 12.65 0.05
C ASP A 71 -15.54 12.61 -1.09
N PRO A 72 -15.40 11.46 -1.80
CA PRO A 72 -14.38 11.28 -2.83
C PRO A 72 -14.56 12.23 -4.01
N GLU A 73 -15.79 12.69 -4.30
CA GLU A 73 -16.04 13.67 -5.36
C GLU A 73 -15.50 15.04 -4.98
N LYS A 74 -15.54 15.38 -3.68
CA LYS A 74 -15.09 16.69 -3.18
C LYS A 74 -13.63 16.72 -2.78
N ASN A 75 -13.10 15.62 -2.24
CA ASN A 75 -11.74 15.53 -1.70
C ASN A 75 -11.04 14.20 -2.07
N PRO A 76 -10.82 13.91 -3.37
CA PRO A 76 -10.30 12.62 -3.84
C PRO A 76 -8.90 12.28 -3.28
N ILE A 77 -8.06 13.30 -3.08
CA ILE A 77 -6.70 13.12 -2.56
C ILE A 77 -6.72 12.75 -1.07
N LEU A 78 -7.60 13.36 -0.28
CA LEU A 78 -7.72 13.04 1.15
C LEU A 78 -8.32 11.65 1.38
N HIS A 79 -9.26 11.21 0.53
CA HIS A 79 -9.77 9.85 0.57
C HIS A 79 -8.68 8.80 0.32
N LEU A 80 -7.81 9.01 -0.68
CA LEU A 80 -6.69 8.11 -0.98
C LEU A 80 -5.63 8.04 0.14
N ILE A 81 -5.42 9.14 0.87
CA ILE A 81 -4.48 9.19 1.99
C ILE A 81 -5.04 8.45 3.22
N ASP A 82 -6.35 8.54 3.46
CA ASP A 82 -7.00 7.86 4.59
C ASP A 82 -7.10 6.33 4.40
N ASP A 83 -7.21 5.85 3.16
CA ASP A 83 -7.30 4.41 2.82
C ASP A 83 -5.97 3.65 2.95
N ALA A 84 -4.87 4.33 3.27
CA ALA A 84 -3.56 3.70 3.40
C ALA A 84 -3.06 3.64 4.87
N PRO A 85 -3.42 2.60 5.65
CA PRO A 85 -2.67 2.26 6.85
C PRO A 85 -1.91 0.96 6.62
N LEU A 86 -0.61 0.99 6.94
CA LEU A 86 0.25 -0.18 7.13
C LEU A 86 -0.44 -1.32 7.92
N VAL A 87 -1.40 -0.99 8.80
CA VAL A 87 -2.23 -1.91 9.58
C VAL A 87 -3.20 -2.73 8.71
N LEU A 88 -3.83 -2.15 7.68
CA LEU A 88 -4.67 -2.91 6.74
C LEU A 88 -3.84 -3.94 6.00
N MET A 89 -2.62 -3.57 5.61
CA MET A 89 -1.69 -4.48 4.93
C MET A 89 -1.29 -5.68 5.82
N ILE A 90 -1.06 -5.45 7.13
CA ILE A 90 -0.79 -6.53 8.10
C ILE A 90 -2.04 -7.40 8.34
N LEU A 91 -3.23 -6.81 8.39
CA LEU A 91 -4.49 -7.54 8.55
C LEU A 91 -4.84 -8.38 7.32
N GLU A 92 -4.66 -7.85 6.11
CA GLU A 92 -4.83 -8.57 4.85
C GLU A 92 -3.86 -9.74 4.74
N THR A 93 -2.63 -9.59 5.25
CA THR A 93 -1.63 -10.67 5.34
C THR A 93 -2.16 -11.81 6.21
N LEU A 94 -2.67 -11.51 7.42
CA LEU A 94 -3.26 -12.49 8.33
C LEU A 94 -4.53 -13.14 7.78
N GLU A 95 -5.39 -12.35 7.13
CA GLU A 95 -6.62 -12.82 6.51
C GLU A 95 -6.34 -13.74 5.32
N THR A 96 -5.32 -13.42 4.50
CA THR A 96 -4.87 -14.26 3.40
C THR A 96 -4.35 -15.61 3.90
N ILE A 97 -3.57 -15.63 5.00
CA ILE A 97 -3.13 -16.89 5.65
C ILE A 97 -4.34 -17.72 6.08
N TYR A 98 -5.32 -17.09 6.74
CA TYR A 98 -6.51 -17.77 7.24
C TYR A 98 -7.40 -18.32 6.12
N MET A 99 -7.71 -17.50 5.11
CA MET A 99 -8.52 -17.91 3.95
C MET A 99 -7.84 -19.01 3.14
N THR A 100 -6.54 -18.89 2.89
CA THR A 100 -5.80 -19.93 2.16
C THR A 100 -5.77 -21.25 2.94
N ALA A 101 -5.63 -21.21 4.27
CA ALA A 101 -5.72 -22.40 5.10
C ALA A 101 -7.13 -23.03 5.11
N ARG A 102 -8.19 -22.21 5.01
CA ARG A 102 -9.58 -22.66 4.92
C ARG A 102 -9.90 -23.29 3.57
N ASP A 103 -9.45 -22.69 2.47
CA ASP A 103 -9.71 -23.18 1.11
C ASP A 103 -8.87 -24.40 0.75
N ALA A 104 -7.66 -24.50 1.30
CA ALA A 104 -6.83 -25.71 1.20
C ALA A 104 -7.50 -26.96 1.76
N LYS A 105 -8.35 -26.82 2.81
CA LYS A 105 -9.16 -27.94 3.32
C LYS A 105 -10.28 -28.36 2.38
N LYS A 106 -10.70 -27.50 1.45
CA LYS A 106 -11.84 -27.75 0.55
C LYS A 106 -11.43 -28.30 -0.81
N ASN A 107 -10.23 -27.97 -1.32
CA ASN A 107 -9.77 -28.40 -2.65
C ASN A 107 -8.31 -28.92 -2.64
N PRO A 108 -8.06 -30.18 -2.25
CA PRO A 108 -6.71 -30.76 -2.19
C PRO A 108 -6.23 -31.34 -3.52
N GLY A 109 -6.40 -30.60 -4.62
CA GLY A 109 -5.95 -31.03 -5.94
C GLY A 109 -4.41 -31.01 -6.09
N PRO A 110 -3.80 -31.91 -6.87
CA PRO A 110 -2.35 -31.94 -7.07
C PRO A 110 -1.78 -30.68 -7.73
N ASP A 111 -2.55 -30.04 -8.63
CA ASP A 111 -2.16 -28.77 -9.25
C ASP A 111 -2.13 -27.62 -8.24
N PHE A 112 -3.11 -27.57 -7.32
CA PHE A 112 -3.16 -26.59 -6.24
C PHE A 112 -1.99 -26.74 -5.27
N ILE A 113 -1.60 -27.98 -4.92
CA ILE A 113 -0.42 -28.24 -4.06
C ILE A 113 0.87 -27.74 -4.73
N LYS A 114 0.99 -27.89 -6.05
CA LYS A 114 2.17 -27.44 -6.81
C LYS A 114 2.25 -25.91 -6.85
N ASP A 115 1.13 -25.22 -7.06
CA ASP A 115 1.07 -23.76 -7.03
C ASP A 115 1.31 -23.19 -5.64
N GLN A 116 0.77 -23.84 -4.59
CA GLN A 116 1.06 -23.55 -3.19
C GLN A 116 2.57 -23.64 -2.93
N ARG A 117 3.21 -24.71 -3.42
CA ARG A 117 4.65 -24.94 -3.27
C ARG A 117 5.49 -23.83 -3.88
N LEU A 118 5.17 -23.44 -5.10
CA LEU A 118 5.88 -22.37 -5.81
C LEU A 118 5.70 -21.03 -5.08
N THR A 119 4.46 -20.74 -4.68
CA THR A 119 4.09 -19.48 -4.04
C THR A 119 4.80 -19.31 -2.70
N TRP A 120 4.80 -20.32 -1.83
CA TRP A 120 5.46 -20.18 -0.53
C TRP A 120 6.97 -20.03 -0.65
N LYS A 121 7.61 -20.76 -1.57
CA LYS A 121 9.05 -20.62 -1.83
C LYS A 121 9.39 -19.23 -2.33
N PHE A 122 8.59 -18.70 -3.24
CA PHE A 122 8.75 -17.34 -3.74
C PHE A 122 8.61 -16.31 -2.61
N ARG A 123 7.57 -16.43 -1.78
CA ARG A 123 7.37 -15.53 -0.62
C ARG A 123 8.53 -15.61 0.37
N MET A 124 9.03 -16.80 0.68
CA MET A 124 10.20 -16.98 1.56
C MET A 124 11.45 -16.30 1.00
N VAL A 125 11.75 -16.51 -0.29
CA VAL A 125 12.92 -15.89 -0.94
C VAL A 125 12.79 -14.37 -0.96
N LEU A 126 11.62 -13.85 -1.34
CA LEU A 126 11.37 -12.41 -1.37
C LEU A 126 11.47 -11.80 0.02
N GLY A 127 10.93 -12.47 1.05
CA GLY A 127 11.04 -12.04 2.44
C GLY A 127 12.50 -11.97 2.92
N ILE A 128 13.34 -12.96 2.60
CA ILE A 128 14.78 -12.92 2.92
C ILE A 128 15.47 -11.75 2.22
N ILE A 129 15.17 -11.52 0.94
CA ILE A 129 15.73 -10.40 0.16
C ILE A 129 15.33 -9.07 0.80
N LEU A 130 14.05 -8.88 1.12
CA LEU A 130 13.54 -7.66 1.73
C LEU A 130 14.14 -7.41 3.12
N LEU A 131 14.28 -8.44 3.96
CA LEU A 131 14.95 -8.32 5.25
C LEU A 131 16.44 -7.97 5.09
N SER A 132 17.11 -8.52 4.07
CA SER A 132 18.50 -8.16 3.76
C SER A 132 18.60 -6.70 3.33
N ILE A 133 17.68 -6.22 2.49
CA ILE A 133 17.58 -4.80 2.09
C ILE A 133 17.30 -3.92 3.32
N SER A 134 16.36 -4.32 4.19
CA SER A 134 16.07 -3.61 5.43
C SER A 134 17.32 -3.48 6.31
N GLY A 135 18.08 -4.57 6.49
CA GLY A 135 19.36 -4.53 7.22
C GLY A 135 20.37 -3.57 6.60
N ILE A 136 20.50 -3.56 5.27
CA ILE A 136 21.36 -2.59 4.56
C ILE A 136 20.87 -1.16 4.79
N LEU A 137 19.55 -0.91 4.73
CA LEU A 137 18.97 0.41 4.97
C LEU A 137 19.21 0.88 6.41
N VAL A 138 19.13 0.00 7.42
CA VAL A 138 19.49 0.34 8.80
C VAL A 138 20.97 0.74 8.89
N MET A 139 21.87 -0.01 8.23
CA MET A 139 23.30 0.33 8.21
C MET A 139 23.56 1.68 7.54
N ILE A 140 22.81 2.00 6.48
CA ILE A 140 22.87 3.30 5.80
C ILE A 140 22.36 4.41 6.71
N ALA A 141 21.20 4.21 7.34
CA ALA A 141 20.56 5.19 8.22
C ALA A 141 21.41 5.56 9.44
N LEU A 142 22.32 4.68 9.88
CA LEU A 142 23.12 4.94 11.09
C LEU A 142 24.42 5.70 10.82
N ASN A 143 24.99 5.65 9.61
CA ASN A 143 26.36 6.15 9.38
C ASN A 143 26.71 6.46 7.90
N GLN A 144 25.80 6.30 6.93
CA GLN A 144 26.16 6.35 5.50
C GLN A 144 25.04 6.89 4.59
N ASP A 145 24.21 7.81 5.08
CA ASP A 145 23.15 8.46 4.29
C ASP A 145 23.69 9.14 3.02
N GLU A 146 24.86 9.79 3.07
CA GLU A 146 25.54 10.35 1.90
C GLU A 146 25.77 9.33 0.77
N ARG A 147 26.12 8.08 1.13
CA ARG A 147 26.41 7.01 0.14
C ARG A 147 25.16 6.56 -0.61
N LEU A 148 23.99 6.67 0.03
CA LEU A 148 22.71 6.39 -0.62
C LEU A 148 22.53 7.29 -1.84
N PHE A 149 22.80 8.58 -1.68
CA PHE A 149 22.58 9.59 -2.70
C PHE A 149 23.75 9.73 -3.68
N SER A 150 24.99 9.70 -3.20
CA SER A 150 26.17 9.85 -4.06
C SER A 150 26.48 8.61 -4.91
N MET A 151 26.14 7.41 -4.44
CA MET A 151 26.57 6.16 -5.08
C MET A 151 25.45 5.18 -5.36
N ILE A 152 24.65 4.80 -4.35
CA ILE A 152 23.69 3.69 -4.48
C ILE A 152 22.57 4.01 -5.47
N LEU A 153 21.85 5.13 -5.27
CA LEU A 153 20.75 5.55 -6.16
C LEU A 153 21.25 5.78 -7.59
N PRO A 154 22.32 6.55 -7.84
CA PRO A 154 22.90 6.69 -9.18
C PRO A 154 23.29 5.37 -9.83
N SER A 155 23.87 4.44 -9.06
CA SER A 155 24.25 3.12 -9.57
C SER A 155 23.04 2.30 -9.99
N ILE A 156 21.96 2.30 -9.20
CA ILE A 156 20.70 1.62 -9.54
C ILE A 156 20.15 2.17 -10.86
N VAL A 157 20.11 3.49 -11.03
CA VAL A 157 19.66 4.14 -12.27
C VAL A 157 20.55 3.74 -13.44
N PHE A 158 21.87 3.80 -13.26
CA PHE A 158 22.84 3.42 -14.28
C PHE A 158 22.69 1.96 -14.71
N PHE A 159 22.64 1.02 -13.77
CA PHE A 159 22.49 -0.41 -14.06
C PHE A 159 21.14 -0.72 -14.71
N THR A 160 20.06 -0.04 -14.31
CA THR A 160 18.76 -0.17 -14.97
C THR A 160 18.85 0.26 -16.43
N GLY A 161 19.51 1.39 -16.72
CA GLY A 161 19.78 1.82 -18.09
C GLY A 161 20.63 0.81 -18.87
N ALA A 162 21.65 0.23 -18.23
CA ALA A 162 22.51 -0.78 -18.85
C ALA A 162 21.74 -2.07 -19.20
N LEU A 163 20.82 -2.50 -18.34
CA LEU A 163 19.95 -3.65 -18.61
C LEU A 163 19.00 -3.40 -19.78
N ILE A 164 18.37 -2.21 -19.82
CA ILE A 164 17.50 -1.82 -20.93
C ILE A 164 18.28 -1.74 -22.25
N LEU A 165 19.50 -1.18 -22.21
CA LEU A 165 20.39 -1.12 -23.37
C LEU A 165 20.78 -2.53 -23.85
N ALA A 166 21.21 -3.40 -22.94
CA ALA A 166 21.58 -4.78 -23.26
C ALA A 166 20.39 -5.54 -23.86
N HIS A 167 19.18 -5.35 -23.32
CA HIS A 167 17.95 -5.90 -23.86
C HIS A 167 17.68 -5.40 -25.29
N GLY A 168 17.78 -4.10 -25.52
CA GLY A 168 17.60 -3.48 -26.83
C GLY A 168 18.61 -3.97 -27.88
N LEU A 169 19.87 -4.17 -27.49
CA LEU A 169 20.91 -4.73 -28.35
C LEU A 169 20.69 -6.21 -28.66
N TYR A 170 20.26 -7.00 -27.68
CA TYR A 170 20.00 -8.43 -27.86
C TYR A 170 18.74 -8.69 -28.70
N MET A 171 17.67 -7.95 -28.46
CA MET A 171 16.41 -8.05 -29.22
C MET A 171 16.42 -7.28 -30.55
N GLY A 172 17.48 -6.51 -30.85
CA GLY A 172 17.70 -5.89 -32.16
C GLY A 172 17.75 -6.86 -33.33
N LYS A 173 17.98 -8.15 -33.06
CA LYS A 173 17.86 -9.22 -34.06
C LYS A 173 16.41 -9.57 -34.45
N ARG A 174 15.39 -9.11 -33.69
CA ARG A 174 13.95 -9.41 -33.91
C ARG A 174 13.10 -8.20 -34.34
N LYS A 175 13.73 -7.07 -34.68
CA LYS A 175 13.20 -5.88 -35.41
C LYS A 175 12.02 -5.08 -34.82
N GLU A 176 11.32 -5.50 -33.77
CA GLU A 176 10.35 -4.64 -33.09
C GLU A 176 10.92 -4.06 -31.79
N HIS A 177 10.80 -2.73 -31.63
CA HIS A 177 11.13 -1.91 -30.44
C HIS A 177 12.61 -1.68 -30.06
N SER A 178 13.56 -2.45 -30.61
CA SER A 178 14.99 -2.38 -30.26
C SER A 178 15.65 -0.98 -30.29
N LYS A 179 15.35 -0.11 -31.26
CA LYS A 179 16.00 1.21 -31.36
C LYS A 179 15.61 2.15 -30.22
N LYS A 180 14.36 2.09 -29.77
CA LYS A 180 13.85 2.95 -28.69
C LYS A 180 14.48 2.54 -27.35
N ASP A 181 14.61 1.24 -27.11
CA ASP A 181 15.21 0.71 -25.88
C ASP A 181 16.71 1.00 -25.81
N VAL A 182 17.43 0.93 -26.94
CA VAL A 182 18.84 1.33 -26.99
C VAL A 182 19.01 2.82 -26.62
N VAL A 183 18.20 3.71 -27.19
CA VAL A 183 18.26 5.15 -26.87
C VAL A 183 17.87 5.41 -25.42
N ASN A 184 16.78 4.82 -24.95
CA ASN A 184 16.30 4.98 -23.57
C ASN A 184 17.33 4.46 -22.56
N GLY A 185 17.88 3.26 -22.79
CA GLY A 185 18.91 2.68 -21.92
C GLY A 185 20.14 3.57 -21.83
N PHE A 186 20.62 4.11 -22.95
CA PHE A 186 21.75 5.05 -22.97
C PHE A 186 21.44 6.37 -22.24
N LEU A 187 20.25 6.95 -22.46
CA LEU A 187 19.83 8.17 -21.77
C LEU A 187 19.73 7.96 -20.25
N ILE A 188 19.17 6.83 -19.82
CA ILE A 188 19.06 6.47 -18.39
C ILE A 188 20.45 6.27 -17.78
N MET A 189 21.38 5.61 -18.48
CA MET A 189 22.77 5.47 -18.01
C MET A 189 23.43 6.82 -17.80
N ILE A 190 23.33 7.72 -18.79
CA ILE A 190 23.83 9.09 -18.68
C ILE A 190 23.18 9.82 -17.50
N GLY A 191 21.86 9.66 -17.34
CA GLY A 191 21.13 10.18 -16.18
C GLY A 191 21.72 9.72 -14.86
N GLY A 192 22.04 8.43 -14.72
CA GLY A 192 22.73 7.88 -13.54
C GLY A 192 24.10 8.52 -13.29
N ILE A 193 24.89 8.75 -14.34
CA ILE A 193 26.19 9.45 -14.20
C ILE A 193 25.98 10.89 -13.74
N PHE A 194 25.06 11.63 -14.35
CA PHE A 194 24.74 13.00 -13.94
C PHE A 194 24.21 13.06 -12.51
N MET A 195 23.39 12.10 -12.09
CA MET A 195 22.93 11.99 -10.70
C MET A 195 24.10 11.80 -9.74
N ALA A 196 25.08 10.95 -10.07
CA ALA A 196 26.26 10.76 -9.23
C ALA A 196 27.11 12.04 -9.12
N LEU A 197 27.26 12.79 -10.23
CA LEU A 197 28.03 14.03 -10.26
C LEU A 197 27.33 15.21 -9.56
N LEU A 198 26.01 15.26 -9.63
CA LEU A 198 25.18 16.37 -9.12
C LEU A 198 24.40 15.96 -7.86
N TRP A 199 24.99 15.10 -7.04
CA TRP A 199 24.26 14.47 -5.94
C TRP A 199 23.77 15.46 -4.88
N GLU A 200 24.61 16.44 -4.54
CA GLU A 200 24.27 17.51 -3.61
C GLU A 200 23.10 18.36 -4.13
N LEU A 201 23.07 18.65 -5.43
CA LEU A 201 22.04 19.48 -6.04
C LEU A 201 20.67 18.80 -5.97
N TYR A 202 20.58 17.52 -6.38
CA TYR A 202 19.30 16.84 -6.34
C TYR A 202 18.86 16.51 -4.91
N LEU A 203 19.80 16.23 -4.00
CA LEU A 203 19.50 16.07 -2.57
C LEU A 203 18.93 17.37 -1.99
N PHE A 204 19.53 18.51 -2.30
CA PHE A 204 19.01 19.83 -1.93
C PHE A 204 17.59 20.05 -2.47
N ILE A 205 17.33 19.72 -3.74
CA ILE A 205 15.99 19.83 -4.33
C ILE A 205 14.98 18.95 -3.57
N ILE A 206 15.35 17.70 -3.24
CA ILE A 206 14.49 16.80 -2.47
C ILE A 206 14.19 17.38 -1.09
N LEU A 207 15.22 17.83 -0.35
CA LEU A 207 15.05 18.44 0.97
C LEU A 207 14.20 19.72 0.90
N PHE A 208 14.35 20.52 -0.14
CA PHE A 208 13.53 21.72 -0.35
C PHE A 208 12.04 21.36 -0.56
N ILE A 209 11.75 20.35 -1.39
CA ILE A 209 10.39 19.85 -1.60
C ILE A 209 9.83 19.29 -0.28
N LEU A 210 10.61 18.52 0.46
CA LEU A 210 10.22 17.97 1.76
C LEU A 210 9.94 19.08 2.79
N ALA A 211 10.74 20.15 2.82
CA ALA A 211 10.50 21.29 3.70
C ALA A 211 9.13 21.92 3.41
N ILE A 212 8.84 22.21 2.14
CA ILE A 212 7.53 22.75 1.72
C ILE A 212 6.40 21.79 2.16
N TRP A 213 6.58 20.49 1.94
CA TRP A 213 5.61 19.47 2.31
C TRP A 213 5.35 19.42 3.82
N PHE A 214 6.40 19.41 4.65
CA PHE A 214 6.31 19.33 6.10
C PHE A 214 5.70 20.59 6.71
N PHE A 215 6.13 21.78 6.27
CA PHE A 215 5.53 23.03 6.74
C PHE A 215 4.08 23.18 6.28
N GLY A 216 3.76 22.78 5.04
CA GLY A 216 2.39 22.75 4.54
C GLY A 216 1.48 21.82 5.35
N SER A 217 1.95 20.60 5.59
CA SER A 217 1.26 19.59 6.41
C SER A 217 1.04 20.06 7.84
N ALA A 218 2.07 20.68 8.44
CA ALA A 218 1.99 21.27 9.78
C ALA A 218 0.94 22.38 9.83
N TYR A 219 0.99 23.31 8.88
CA TYR A 219 0.06 24.44 8.81
C TYR A 219 -1.40 23.96 8.69
N VAL A 220 -1.69 23.04 7.77
CA VAL A 220 -3.04 22.53 7.55
C VAL A 220 -3.55 21.83 8.82
N SER A 221 -2.75 20.93 9.40
CA SER A 221 -3.15 20.12 10.55
C SER A 221 -3.34 20.97 11.81
N LEU A 222 -2.41 21.88 12.12
CA LEU A 222 -2.51 22.76 13.29
C LEU A 222 -3.62 23.79 13.14
N ARG A 223 -3.82 24.34 11.93
CA ARG A 223 -4.94 25.25 11.66
C ARG A 223 -6.27 24.54 11.85
N ARG A 224 -6.39 23.27 11.45
CA ARG A 224 -7.57 22.43 11.70
C ARG A 224 -7.83 22.26 13.19
N VAL A 225 -6.79 21.92 13.97
CA VAL A 225 -6.86 21.81 15.44
C VAL A 225 -7.37 23.09 16.09
N ILE A 226 -6.91 24.26 15.62
CA ILE A 226 -7.32 25.57 16.15
C ILE A 226 -8.79 25.88 15.79
N LYS A 227 -9.22 25.57 14.56
CA LYS A 227 -10.55 25.92 14.05
C LYS A 227 -11.65 24.96 14.48
N GLU A 228 -11.42 23.66 14.36
CA GLU A 228 -12.45 22.60 14.45
C GLU A 228 -12.47 21.91 15.83
N LYS A 229 -11.40 22.05 16.63
CA LYS A 229 -11.31 21.57 18.03
C LYS A 229 -11.86 20.14 18.24
N LYS A 230 -13.01 19.98 18.90
CA LYS A 230 -13.58 18.68 19.29
C LYS A 230 -14.35 17.98 18.16
N GLU A 231 -14.63 18.67 17.06
CA GLU A 231 -15.40 18.13 15.94
C GLU A 231 -14.51 17.43 14.90
N ILE A 232 -13.24 17.17 15.23
CA ILE A 232 -12.27 16.54 14.33
C ILE A 232 -12.50 15.02 14.28
N PRO A 233 -12.86 14.42 13.13
CA PRO A 233 -13.19 12.99 13.03
C PRO A 233 -11.98 12.05 13.25
N GLN A 234 -10.75 12.53 13.09
CA GLN A 234 -9.51 11.78 13.39
C GLN A 234 -9.21 11.78 14.89
N GLY A 235 -9.95 12.57 15.68
CA GLY A 235 -9.59 12.91 17.05
C GLY A 235 -8.59 14.07 17.11
N LEU A 236 -8.85 15.01 18.01
CA LEU A 236 -8.03 16.20 18.26
C LEU A 236 -6.55 15.86 18.46
N TRP A 237 -6.27 14.81 19.23
CA TRP A 237 -4.90 14.40 19.57
C TRP A 237 -4.08 13.93 18.37
N LEU A 238 -4.70 13.16 17.47
CA LEU A 238 -4.01 12.65 16.27
C LEU A 238 -3.70 13.79 15.30
N SER A 239 -4.65 14.69 15.04
CA SER A 239 -4.41 15.85 14.17
C SER A 239 -3.38 16.83 14.77
N MET A 240 -3.38 17.01 16.09
CA MET A 240 -2.36 17.80 16.77
C MET A 240 -0.99 17.14 16.71
N GLY A 241 -0.91 15.84 16.95
CA GLY A 241 0.32 15.05 16.83
C GLY A 241 0.92 15.12 15.42
N MET A 242 0.11 14.93 14.38
CA MET A 242 0.55 15.07 12.99
C MET A 242 1.05 16.47 12.67
N GLY A 243 0.35 17.50 13.16
CA GLY A 243 0.75 18.90 12.96
C GLY A 243 2.09 19.24 13.63
N ILE A 244 2.26 18.86 14.90
CA ILE A 244 3.50 19.08 15.65
C ILE A 244 4.64 18.26 15.06
N GLY A 245 4.40 16.98 14.73
CA GLY A 245 5.40 16.10 14.13
C GLY A 245 5.87 16.62 12.77
N SER A 246 4.94 17.05 11.92
CA SER A 246 5.28 17.67 10.63
C SER A 246 6.08 18.96 10.81
N LEU A 247 5.74 19.79 11.81
CA LEU A 247 6.51 21.00 12.12
C LEU A 247 7.94 20.65 12.55
N ALA A 248 8.10 19.65 13.42
CA ALA A 248 9.41 19.18 13.87
C ALA A 248 10.25 18.68 12.68
N PHE A 249 9.67 17.88 11.78
CA PHE A 249 10.36 17.46 10.55
C PHE A 249 10.72 18.63 9.64
N GLY A 250 9.85 19.63 9.48
CA GLY A 250 10.15 20.84 8.73
C GLY A 250 11.35 21.62 9.30
N VAL A 251 11.42 21.74 10.63
CA VAL A 251 12.57 22.34 11.33
C VAL A 251 13.84 21.51 11.13
N LEU A 252 13.77 20.19 11.31
CA LEU A 252 14.91 19.29 11.05
C LEU A 252 15.44 19.43 9.62
N THR A 253 14.55 19.56 8.63
CA THR A 253 14.94 19.73 7.22
C THR A 253 15.86 20.93 7.00
N ILE A 254 15.66 22.03 7.73
CA ILE A 254 16.43 23.27 7.57
C ILE A 254 17.71 23.25 8.40
N PHE A 255 17.62 22.80 9.65
CA PHE A 255 18.70 22.99 10.61
C PHE A 255 19.62 21.78 10.76
N VAL A 256 19.09 20.56 10.59
CA VAL A 256 19.86 19.32 10.74
C VAL A 256 19.38 18.27 9.74
N PRO A 257 19.58 18.51 8.42
CA PRO A 257 19.06 17.67 7.35
C PRO A 257 19.58 16.23 7.43
N ASP A 258 20.80 16.02 7.91
CA ASP A 258 21.41 14.69 8.05
C ASP A 258 20.59 13.82 9.02
N ILE A 259 20.26 14.34 10.21
CA ILE A 259 19.39 13.63 11.18
C ILE A 259 18.01 13.32 10.58
N LEU A 260 17.45 14.24 9.79
CA LEU A 260 16.20 13.97 9.09
C LEU A 260 16.32 12.79 8.13
N LEU A 261 17.40 12.75 7.32
CA LEU A 261 17.66 11.66 6.38
C LEU A 261 17.84 10.34 7.12
N GLU A 262 18.60 10.32 8.23
CA GLU A 262 18.74 9.14 9.09
C GLU A 262 17.38 8.62 9.56
N ILE A 263 16.51 9.52 10.05
CA ILE A 263 15.15 9.15 10.48
C ILE A 263 14.32 8.62 9.31
N LEU A 264 14.31 9.28 8.16
CA LEU A 264 13.51 8.88 7.00
C LEU A 264 13.97 7.54 6.43
N VAL A 265 15.28 7.33 6.28
CA VAL A 265 15.85 6.06 5.84
C VAL A 265 15.60 4.98 6.89
N GLY A 266 15.68 5.31 8.17
CA GLY A 266 15.35 4.40 9.27
C GLY A 266 13.88 3.96 9.25
N ILE A 267 12.94 4.89 9.03
CA ILE A 267 11.51 4.58 8.86
C ILE A 267 11.31 3.66 7.66
N LEU A 268 11.94 3.97 6.51
CA LEU A 268 11.89 3.11 5.34
C LEU A 268 12.44 1.71 5.63
N ALA A 269 13.56 1.61 6.36
CA ALA A 269 14.15 0.35 6.76
C ALA A 269 13.19 -0.49 7.61
N VAL A 270 12.49 0.13 8.57
CA VAL A 270 11.48 -0.52 9.41
C VAL A 270 10.31 -0.99 8.56
N ILE A 271 9.78 -0.16 7.66
CA ILE A 271 8.66 -0.53 6.78
C ILE A 271 9.05 -1.73 5.91
N VAL A 272 10.19 -1.66 5.21
CA VAL A 272 10.69 -2.75 4.37
C VAL A 272 10.92 -4.02 5.21
N GLY A 273 11.40 -3.87 6.45
CA GLY A 273 11.61 -4.97 7.38
C GLY A 273 10.30 -5.66 7.79
N ILE A 274 9.27 -4.87 8.12
CA ILE A 274 7.93 -5.38 8.44
C ILE A 274 7.34 -6.14 7.24
N ILE A 275 7.45 -5.59 6.03
CA ILE A 275 6.99 -6.25 4.80
C ILE A 275 7.75 -7.57 4.59
N GLY A 276 9.08 -7.54 4.66
CA GLY A 276 9.91 -8.73 4.50
C GLY A 276 9.58 -9.83 5.52
N PHE A 277 9.36 -9.44 6.77
CA PHE A 277 8.93 -10.35 7.82
C PHE A 277 7.53 -10.93 7.56
N GLY A 278 6.58 -10.10 7.11
CA GLY A 278 5.25 -10.55 6.70
C GLY A 278 5.31 -11.60 5.59
N PHE A 279 6.14 -11.40 4.57
CA PHE A 279 6.37 -12.38 3.51
C PHE A 279 6.94 -13.71 4.02
N LEU A 280 7.81 -13.69 5.03
CA LEU A 280 8.31 -14.92 5.66
C LEU A 280 7.21 -15.64 6.45
N LEU A 281 6.40 -14.91 7.21
CA LEU A 281 5.29 -15.50 7.95
C LEU A 281 4.26 -16.13 7.01
N ASP A 282 3.92 -15.44 5.93
CA ASP A 282 3.05 -15.96 4.87
C ASP A 282 3.64 -17.21 4.22
N GLY A 283 4.90 -17.14 3.80
CA GLY A 283 5.59 -18.27 3.19
C GLY A 283 5.63 -19.47 4.14
N TYR A 284 5.89 -19.24 5.42
CA TYR A 284 5.86 -20.30 6.43
C TYR A 284 4.45 -20.90 6.60
N GLY A 285 3.42 -20.06 6.69
CA GLY A 285 2.02 -20.48 6.79
C GLY A 285 1.59 -21.33 5.60
N LEU A 286 1.89 -20.88 4.38
CA LEU A 286 1.57 -21.58 3.14
C LEU A 286 2.33 -22.92 3.03
N ARG A 287 3.57 -22.99 3.51
CA ARG A 287 4.34 -24.24 3.58
C ARG A 287 3.68 -25.25 4.53
N ASN A 288 3.21 -24.78 5.69
CA ASN A 288 2.52 -25.65 6.65
C ASN A 288 1.20 -26.18 6.06
N VAL A 289 0.47 -25.34 5.33
CA VAL A 289 -0.73 -25.74 4.58
C VAL A 289 -0.39 -26.81 3.53
N GLU A 290 0.68 -26.65 2.73
CA GLU A 290 1.11 -27.67 1.77
C GLU A 290 1.37 -29.04 2.44
N HIS A 291 2.01 -29.04 3.61
CA HIS A 291 2.27 -30.27 4.37
C HIS A 291 0.97 -30.97 4.79
N ILE A 292 0.02 -30.22 5.34
CA ILE A 292 -1.28 -30.76 5.75
C ILE A 292 -2.04 -31.36 4.55
N MET A 293 -1.97 -30.71 3.38
CA MET A 293 -2.64 -31.19 2.17
C MET A 293 -2.05 -32.49 1.64
N LYS A 294 -0.72 -32.66 1.71
CA LYS A 294 -0.05 -33.93 1.34
C LYS A 294 -0.44 -35.07 2.25
N GLU A 295 -0.46 -34.83 3.56
CA GLU A 295 -0.88 -35.85 4.54
C GLU A 295 -2.33 -36.30 4.32
N GLN A 296 -3.22 -35.40 3.86
CA GLN A 296 -4.61 -35.73 3.54
C GLN A 296 -4.75 -36.51 2.23
N THR A 297 -3.90 -36.27 1.25
CA THR A 297 -3.92 -36.98 -0.04
C THR A 297 -3.23 -38.34 0.00
N GLU A 298 -2.31 -38.56 0.95
CA GLU A 298 -1.60 -39.82 1.14
C GLU A 298 -2.27 -40.79 2.15
N LYS A 299 -3.30 -40.35 2.89
CA LYS A 299 -4.06 -41.24 3.77
C LYS A 299 -4.85 -42.27 2.95
N PRO A 300 -4.63 -43.59 3.15
CA PRO A 300 -5.44 -44.60 2.49
C PRO A 300 -6.89 -44.46 2.94
N ALA A 301 -7.84 -44.57 2.00
CA ALA A 301 -9.25 -44.71 2.34
C ALA A 301 -9.37 -45.90 3.28
N ILE A 302 -9.77 -45.65 4.53
CA ILE A 302 -10.12 -46.72 5.47
C ILE A 302 -11.40 -47.35 4.92
N THR A 303 -11.24 -48.44 4.18
CA THR A 303 -12.31 -49.38 3.81
C THR A 303 -12.66 -50.26 5.00
#